data_AF-A0A534Q7R4-F1
#
_entry.id   AF-A0A534Q7R4-F1
#
_cell.length_a   1.000
_cell.length_b   1.000
_cell.length_c   1.000
_cell.angle_alpha   90.00
_cell.angle_beta   90.00
_cell.angle_gamma   90.00
#
_symmetry.space_group_name_H-M   'P 1'
#
loop_
_entity.id
_entity.type
_entity.pdbx_description
1 polymer ?
#
loop_
_entity_poly.entity_id
_entity_poly.type
_entity_poly.pdbx_seq_one_letter_code
_entity_poly.pdbx_strand_id
1 'polypeptide(L)'
;MKLETADHRTVDGEIAGPVTIQIEGFDAIVGEVLFMTMEPGQRRFEPLLGYITLEQAGIAVDMVGHRLIRVPHFDLKAARAA
;
A
#
# COMPACT_ATOMS: atom_id res chain seq x y z
N MET A 1 -8.84 -3.82 -15.09
CA MET A 1 -9.46 -4.90 -14.28
C MET A 1 -10.77 -4.42 -13.68
N LYS A 2 -11.65 -5.32 -13.23
CA LYS A 2 -12.88 -4.96 -12.51
C LYS A 2 -12.62 -4.96 -10.99
N LEU A 3 -13.12 -3.94 -10.30
CA LEU A 3 -12.98 -3.73 -8.86
C LEU A 3 -14.36 -3.57 -8.24
N GLU A 4 -14.54 -4.05 -7.01
CA GLU A 4 -15.77 -3.83 -6.25
C GLU A 4 -15.53 -2.77 -5.18
N THR A 5 -16.37 -1.74 -5.17
CA THR A 5 -16.35 -0.67 -4.18
C THR A 5 -17.14 -1.06 -2.93
N ALA A 6 -17.00 -0.28 -1.85
CA ALA A 6 -17.67 -0.57 -0.57
C ALA A 6 -19.20 -0.54 -0.65
N ASP A 7 -19.79 0.11 -1.67
CA ASP A 7 -21.23 0.12 -1.92
C ASP A 7 -21.67 -0.95 -2.95
N HIS A 8 -20.80 -1.92 -3.22
CA HIS A 8 -20.99 -3.05 -4.14
C HIS A 8 -21.13 -2.66 -5.62
N ARG A 9 -20.77 -1.43 -6.01
CA ARG A 9 -20.65 -1.10 -7.43
C ARG A 9 -19.34 -1.62 -7.99
N THR A 10 -19.40 -2.14 -9.21
CA THR A 10 -18.20 -2.50 -9.97
C THR A 10 -17.66 -1.31 -10.74
N VAL A 11 -16.37 -1.03 -10.62
CA VAL A 11 -15.66 0.02 -11.39
C VAL A 11 -14.50 -0.58 -12.19
N ASP A 12 -14.09 0.13 -13.23
CA ASP A 12 -12.87 -0.19 -13.97
C ASP A 12 -11.64 0.41 -13.30
N GLY A 13 -10.57 -0.38 -13.22
CA GLY A 13 -9.26 0.06 -12.78
C GLY A 13 -8.15 -0.29 -13.77
N GLU A 14 -7.08 0.50 -13.74
CA GLU A 14 -5.89 0.37 -14.55
C GLU A 14 -4.67 0.17 -13.65
N ILE A 15 -3.84 -0.83 -13.96
CA ILE A 15 -2.56 -1.01 -13.28
C ILE A 15 -1.50 -0.24 -14.07
N ALA A 16 -0.73 0.60 -13.39
CA ALA A 16 0.46 1.25 -13.93
C ALA A 16 1.71 0.69 -13.24
N GLY A 17 2.68 0.22 -14.02
CA GLY A 17 3.94 -0.33 -13.54
C GLY A 17 4.91 -0.64 -14.67
N PRO A 18 6.23 -0.70 -14.41
CA PRO A 18 6.87 -0.37 -13.13
C PRO A 18 6.89 1.14 -12.88
N VAL A 19 6.59 1.56 -11.64
CA VAL A 19 6.67 2.96 -11.20
C VAL A 19 7.50 3.08 -9.94
N THR A 20 8.12 4.25 -9.74
CA THR A 20 8.75 4.61 -8.48
C THR A 20 7.70 5.11 -7.50
N ILE A 21 7.61 4.45 -6.34
CA ILE A 21 6.70 4.82 -5.25
C ILE A 21 7.55 5.36 -4.11
N GLN A 22 7.26 6.59 -3.70
CA GLN A 22 7.97 7.29 -2.63
C GLN A 22 6.96 7.70 -1.55
N ILE A 23 7.10 7.15 -0.36
CA ILE A 23 6.37 7.59 0.83
C ILE A 23 7.26 8.63 1.53
N GLU A 24 6.68 9.78 1.88
CA GLU A 24 7.43 10.86 2.51
C GLU A 24 8.14 10.38 3.80
N GLY A 25 9.46 10.62 3.88
CA GLY A 25 10.30 10.18 5.01
C GLY A 25 10.85 8.75 4.93
N PHE A 26 10.52 7.99 3.88
CA PHE A 26 10.95 6.60 3.69
C PHE A 26 11.69 6.39 2.37
N ASP A 27 12.22 5.19 2.14
CA ASP A 27 13.00 4.90 0.94
C ASP A 27 12.07 4.58 -0.24
N ALA A 28 12.52 4.94 -1.45
CA ALA A 28 11.77 4.69 -2.68
C ALA A 28 11.77 3.20 -3.01
N ILE A 29 10.65 2.70 -3.54
CA ILE A 29 10.54 1.35 -4.08
C ILE A 29 10.09 1.37 -5.53
N VAL A 30 10.27 0.25 -6.23
CA VAL A 30 9.69 0.01 -7.55
C VAL A 30 8.52 -0.95 -7.39
N GLY A 31 7.37 -0.61 -7.95
CA GLY A 31 6.18 -1.44 -7.86
C GLY A 31 5.10 -1.06 -8.89
N GLU A 32 3.87 -1.39 -8.56
CA GLU A 32 2.68 -1.15 -9.36
C GLU A 32 1.67 -0.31 -8.57
N VAL A 33 0.88 0.50 -9.28
CA VAL A 33 -0.21 1.30 -8.70
C VAL A 33 -1.49 1.01 -9.46
N LEU A 34 -2.58 0.80 -8.72
CA LEU A 34 -3.91 0.64 -9.27
C LEU A 34 -4.64 1.99 -9.25
N PHE A 35 -4.88 2.54 -10.44
CA PHE A 35 -5.76 3.69 -10.63
C PHE A 35 -7.19 3.20 -10.86
N MET A 36 -8.16 3.86 -10.24
CA MET A 36 -9.57 3.57 -10.46
C MET A 36 -10.39 4.85 -10.46
N THR A 37 -11.45 4.87 -11.27
CA THR A 37 -12.36 6.01 -11.31
C THR A 37 -13.28 5.94 -10.09
N MET A 38 -13.07 6.86 -9.15
CA MET A 38 -13.97 7.09 -8.04
C MET A 38 -14.92 8.23 -8.42
N GLU A 39 -16.22 8.07 -8.13
CA GLU A 39 -17.17 9.18 -8.24
C GLU A 39 -16.70 10.33 -7.34
N PRO A 40 -16.54 11.56 -7.87
CA PRO A 40 -16.09 12.69 -7.08
C PRO A 40 -17.15 13.04 -6.03
N GLY A 41 -16.95 12.57 -4.80
CA GLY A 41 -17.67 13.06 -3.63
C GLY A 41 -17.11 14.41 -3.16
N GLN A 42 -17.66 14.95 -2.06
CA GLN A 42 -17.15 16.19 -1.43
C GLN A 42 -15.75 16.05 -0.79
N ARG A 43 -15.01 14.96 -1.04
CA ARG A 43 -13.75 14.63 -0.36
C ARG A 43 -12.65 14.31 -1.35
N ARG A 44 -11.42 14.69 -0.99
CA ARG A 44 -10.19 14.25 -1.64
C ARG A 44 -9.91 12.80 -1.23
N PHE A 45 -9.64 11.94 -2.19
CA PHE A 45 -9.23 10.57 -1.92
C PHE A 45 -7.73 10.51 -1.63
N GLU A 46 -7.37 9.72 -0.62
CA GLU A 46 -5.98 9.39 -0.31
C GLU A 46 -5.63 8.02 -0.91
N PRO A 47 -4.37 7.80 -1.34
CA PRO A 47 -3.95 6.51 -1.86
C PRO A 47 -4.00 5.46 -0.74
N LEU A 48 -4.50 4.26 -1.07
CA LEU A 48 -4.42 3.11 -0.18
C LEU A 48 -3.07 2.42 -0.37
N LEU A 49 -2.34 2.22 0.73
CA LEU A 49 -1.06 1.51 0.73
C LEU A 49 -1.27 0.09 1.24
N GLY A 50 -0.85 -0.89 0.43
CA GLY A 50 -0.85 -2.30 0.82
C GLY A 50 0.36 -2.66 1.68
N TYR A 51 0.25 -3.76 2.44
CA TYR A 51 1.33 -4.23 3.31
C TYR A 51 2.63 -4.55 2.54
N ILE A 52 2.55 -5.08 1.32
CA ILE A 52 3.73 -5.36 0.49
C ILE A 52 4.50 -4.07 0.19
N THR A 53 3.79 -3.02 -0.21
CA THR A 53 4.39 -1.70 -0.48
C THR A 53 5.06 -1.13 0.78
N LEU A 54 4.40 -1.23 1.94
CA LEU A 54 4.97 -0.78 3.21
C LEU A 54 6.22 -1.59 3.59
N GLU A 55 6.13 -2.91 3.49
CA GLU A 55 7.20 -3.85 3.81
C GLU A 55 8.44 -3.62 2.93
N GLN A 56 8.27 -3.49 1.62
CA GLN A 56 9.37 -3.19 0.68
C GLN A 56 10.03 -1.83 0.97
N ALA A 57 9.28 -0.86 1.48
CA ALA A 57 9.80 0.45 1.87
C ALA A 57 10.42 0.45 3.28
N GLY A 58 10.50 -0.71 3.96
CA GLY A 58 11.02 -0.81 5.32
C GLY A 58 10.13 -0.12 6.35
N ILE A 59 8.81 -0.21 6.18
CA ILE A 59 7.80 0.45 7.03
C ILE A 59 6.96 -0.59 7.75
N ALA A 60 6.76 -0.39 9.05
CA ALA A 60 5.72 -1.07 9.81
C ALA A 60 4.69 -0.07 10.36
N VAL A 61 3.48 -0.57 10.64
CA VAL A 61 2.41 0.21 11.26
C VAL A 61 2.46 -0.02 12.77
N ASP A 62 2.75 1.03 13.52
CA ASP A 62 2.57 1.05 14.97
C ASP A 62 1.09 1.34 15.27
N MET A 63 0.35 0.27 15.57
CA MET A 63 -1.08 0.34 15.85
C MET A 63 -1.40 1.05 17.17
N VAL A 64 -0.45 1.13 18.10
CA VAL A 64 -0.65 1.81 19.40
C VAL A 64 -0.44 3.30 19.25
N GLY A 65 0.67 3.68 18.59
CA GLY A 65 1.01 5.08 18.32
C GLY A 65 0.29 5.69 17.12
N HIS A 66 -0.49 4.89 16.38
CA HIS A 66 -1.15 5.26 15.12
C HIS A 66 -0.19 5.96 14.14
N ARG A 67 1.01 5.40 13.96
CA ARG A 67 2.08 5.99 13.12
C ARG A 67 2.81 4.93 12.30
N LEU A 68 3.45 5.39 11.24
CA LEU A 68 4.43 4.58 10.50
C LEU A 68 5.77 4.64 11.21
N ILE A 69 6.43 3.50 11.34
CA ILE A 69 7.78 3.39 11.91
C ILE A 69 8.73 2.76 10.90
N ARG A 70 9.97 3.24 10.88
CA ARG A 70 11.04 2.67 10.07
C ARG A 70 11.51 1.35 10.69
N VAL A 71 11.60 0.32 9.87
CA VAL A 71 12.12 -0.99 10.21
C VAL A 71 13.37 -1.23 9.36
N PRO A 72 14.58 -1.19 9.96
CA PRO A 72 15.83 -1.24 9.19
C PRO A 72 16.12 -2.64 8.60
N HIS A 73 15.51 -3.69 9.14
CA HIS A 73 15.75 -5.07 8.73
C HIS A 73 14.46 -5.89 8.82
N PHE A 74 14.28 -6.81 7.88
CA PHE A 74 13.15 -7.73 7.87
C PHE A 74 13.20 -8.71 9.05
N ASP A 75 12.05 -8.93 9.69
CA ASP A 75 11.93 -9.94 10.75
C ASP A 75 11.86 -11.34 10.12
N LEU A 76 12.93 -12.10 10.26
CA LEU A 76 12.95 -13.49 9.83
C LEU A 76 12.46 -14.37 10.98
N LYS A 77 11.33 -15.05 10.79
CA LYS A 77 10.90 -16.09 11.72
C LYS A 77 11.80 -17.31 11.57
N ALA A 78 12.36 -17.77 12.69
CA ALA A 78 13.03 -19.07 12.72
C ALA A 78 12.03 -20.16 12.35
N ALA A 79 12.37 -21.00 11.37
CA ALA A 79 11.62 -22.22 11.11
C ALA A 79 11.74 -23.15 12.32
N ARG A 80 10.62 -23.72 12.78
CA ARG A 80 10.70 -24.86 13.70
C ARG A 80 11.39 -26.00 12.95
N ALA A 81 12.44 -26.57 13.54
CA ALA A 81 12.99 -27.84 13.07
C ALA A 81 11.85 -28.88 13.10
N ALA A 82 11.73 -29.65 12.00
CA ALA A 82 10.74 -30.70 11.83
C ALA A 82 10.93 -31.83 12.85
#